data_AF-A0A1F2T5H6-F1
#
_entry.id   AF-A0A1F2T5H6-F1
#
_cell.length_a   1.000
_cell.length_b   1.000
_cell.length_c   1.000
_cell.angle_alpha   90.00
_cell.angle_beta   90.00
_cell.angle_gamma   90.00
#
_symmetry.space_group_name_H-M   'P 1'
#
loop_
_entity.id
_entity.type
_entity.pdbx_description
1 polymer ?
#
loop_
_entity_poly.entity_id
_entity_poly.type
_entity_poly.pdbx_seq_one_letter_code
_entity_poly.pdbx_strand_id
1 'polypeptide(L)' 'MTEHLDSTIGARIRDEYHEMPGMRLTLPQAARLFNLEMTHCARVLEHLVISGALWTNGREFLGANVGRRFV' A
#
# COMPACT_ATOMS: atom_id res chain seq x y z
N MET A 1 -23.47 0.25 -4.03
CA MET A 1 -23.08 -1.16 -4.26
C MET A 1 -21.87 -1.15 -5.18
N THR A 2 -20.72 -0.70 -4.66
CA THR A 2 -19.56 -0.30 -5.46
C THR A 2 -18.28 -0.78 -4.78
N GLU A 3 -18.16 -2.10 -4.59
CA GLU A 3 -17.03 -2.68 -3.83
C GLU A 3 -16.33 -3.83 -4.59
N HIS A 4 -16.11 -3.66 -5.90
CA HIS A 4 -15.30 -4.59 -6.70
C HIS A 4 -14.16 -3.92 -7.49
N LEU A 5 -14.06 -2.58 -7.50
CA LEU A 5 -12.92 -1.88 -8.14
C LEU A 5 -11.63 -1.90 -7.30
N ASP A 6 -11.73 -2.12 -5.99
CA ASP A 6 -10.60 -2.04 -5.06
C ASP A 6 -9.74 -3.32 -5.01
N SER A 7 -10.35 -4.49 -5.26
CA SER A 7 -9.69 -5.79 -5.07
C SER A 7 -8.52 -6.03 -6.04
N THR A 8 -8.59 -5.53 -7.27
CA THR A 8 -7.51 -5.71 -8.25
C THR A 8 -6.36 -4.71 -8.02
N ILE A 9 -6.68 -3.46 -7.70
CA ILE A 9 -5.66 -2.42 -7.44
C ILE A 9 -4.92 -2.71 -6.14
N GLY A 10 -5.64 -3.05 -5.06
CA GLY A 10 -5.02 -3.42 -3.79
C GLY A 10 -4.13 -4.66 -3.92
N ALA A 11 -4.54 -5.66 -4.70
CA ALA A 11 -3.72 -6.84 -4.97
C ALA A 11 -2.43 -6.50 -5.73
N ARG A 12 -2.50 -5.65 -6.76
CA ARG A 12 -1.32 -5.20 -7.51
C ARG A 12 -0.34 -4.41 -6.65
N ILE A 13 -0.86 -3.47 -5.84
CA ILE A 13 -0.02 -2.68 -4.94
C ILE A 13 0.69 -3.60 -3.95
N ARG A 14 -0.03 -4.54 -3.35
CA ARG A 14 0.56 -5.53 -2.43
C ARG A 14 1.67 -6.35 -3.11
N ASP A 15 1.45 -6.79 -4.34
CA ASP A 15 2.44 -7.56 -5.11
C ASP A 15 3.71 -6.75 -5.39
N GLU A 16 3.56 -5.47 -5.76
CA GLU A 16 4.69 -4.55 -5.96
C GLU A 16 5.58 -4.40 -4.70
N TYR A 17 4.95 -4.23 -3.52
CA TYR A 17 5.67 -4.19 -2.25
C TYR A 17 6.28 -5.54 -1.85
N HIS A 18 5.78 -6.65 -2.38
CA HIS A 18 6.30 -7.99 -2.14
C HIS A 18 7.52 -8.28 -3.02
N GLU A 19 7.47 -7.90 -4.29
CA GLU A 19 8.56 -8.05 -5.27
C GLU A 19 9.79 -7.21 -4.90
N MET A 20 9.59 -6.06 -4.24
CA MET A 20 10.67 -5.16 -3.81
C MET A 20 10.77 -5.05 -2.27
N PRO A 21 11.47 -6.00 -1.60
CA PRO A 21 11.69 -5.92 -0.17
C PRO A 21 12.51 -4.66 0.17
N GLY A 22 11.91 -3.76 0.94
CA GLY A 22 12.51 -2.49 1.35
C GLY A 22 11.92 -1.27 0.66
N MET A 23 10.97 -1.45 -0.27
CA MET A 23 10.27 -0.35 -0.91
C MET A 23 9.50 0.49 0.12
N ARG A 24 9.75 1.81 0.10
CA ARG A 24 9.06 2.80 0.92
C ARG A 24 8.54 3.90 0.02
N LEU A 25 7.24 4.16 0.07
CA LEU A 25 6.63 5.22 -0.73
C LEU A 25 5.88 6.17 0.18
N THR A 26 6.04 7.46 -0.06
CA THR A 26 5.08 8.47 0.42
C THR A 26 3.78 8.36 -0.38
N LEU A 27 2.67 8.86 0.17
CA LEU A 27 1.39 8.92 -0.55
C LEU A 27 1.50 9.52 -1.97
N PRO A 28 2.12 10.70 -2.20
CA PRO A 28 2.25 11.23 -3.55
C PRO A 28 3.15 10.40 -4.47
N GLN A 29 4.14 9.67 -3.92
CA GLN A 29 4.95 8.75 -4.72
C GLN A 29 4.14 7.52 -5.14
N ALA A 30 3.36 6.93 -4.23
CA ALA A 30 2.48 5.81 -4.52
C ALA A 30 1.41 6.20 -5.55
N ALA A 31 0.77 7.37 -5.38
CA ALA A 31 -0.23 7.87 -6.32
C ALA A 31 0.33 8.00 -7.74
N ARG A 32 1.56 8.52 -7.89
CA ARG A 32 2.25 8.62 -9.19
C ARG A 32 2.63 7.27 -9.76
N LEU A 33 3.16 6.37 -8.93
CA LEU A 33 3.61 5.05 -9.36
C LEU A 33 2.44 4.18 -9.85
N PHE A 34 1.34 4.18 -9.12
CA PHE A 34 0.16 3.38 -9.43
C PHE A 34 -0.84 4.12 -10.33
N ASN A 35 -0.53 5.35 -10.74
CA ASN A 35 -1.39 6.21 -11.55
C ASN A 35 -2.80 6.37 -10.97
N LEU A 36 -2.88 6.66 -9.67
CA LEU A 36 -4.11 6.85 -8.90
C LEU A 36 -4.30 8.31 -8.48
N GLU A 37 -5.56 8.71 -8.35
CA GLU A 37 -5.92 9.97 -7.69
C GLU A 37 -5.53 9.90 -6.20
N MET A 38 -5.13 11.02 -5.61
CA MET A 38 -4.52 11.07 -4.27
C MET A 38 -5.43 10.51 -3.16
N THR A 39 -6.72 10.86 -3.19
CA THR A 39 -7.74 10.42 -2.23
C THR A 39 -8.04 8.94 -2.39
N HIS A 40 -8.15 8.46 -3.64
CA HIS A 40 -8.32 7.04 -3.92
C HIS A 40 -7.09 6.23 -3.48
N CYS A 41 -5.88 6.70 -3.78
CA CYS A 41 -4.63 6.07 -3.37
C CYS A 41 -4.53 6.00 -1.84
N ALA A 42 -4.91 7.08 -1.13
CA ALA A 42 -4.92 7.09 0.32
C ALA A 42 -5.85 6.01 0.90
N ARG A 43 -7.07 5.88 0.37
CA ARG A 43 -8.04 4.85 0.81
C ARG A 43 -7.53 3.44 0.60
N VAL A 44 -6.95 3.15 -0.57
CA VAL A 44 -6.41 1.83 -0.88
C VAL A 44 -5.23 1.50 0.05
N LEU A 45 -4.31 2.43 0.25
CA LEU A 45 -3.16 2.23 1.13
C LEU A 45 -3.59 2.07 2.60
N GLU A 46 -4.58 2.83 3.06
CA GLU A 46 -5.15 2.68 4.40
C GLU A 46 -5.79 1.30 4.58
N HIS A 47 -6.57 0.82 3.60
CA HIS A 47 -7.15 -0.51 3.62
C HIS A 47 -6.07 -1.62 3.65
N LEU A 48 -4.96 -1.43 2.92
CA LEU A 48 -3.83 -2.34 2.94
C LEU A 48 -3.05 -2.32 4.28
N VAL A 49 -3.01 -1.19 4.98
CA VAL A 49 -2.47 -1.10 6.35
C VAL A 49 -3.39 -1.82 7.33
N ILE A 50 -4.71 -1.59 7.26
CA ILE A 50 -5.71 -2.24 8.14
C ILE A 50 -5.70 -3.77 7.96
N SER A 51 -5.55 -4.25 6.72
CA SER A 51 -5.44 -5.68 6.43
C SER A 51 -4.08 -6.29 6.78
N GLY A 52 -3.09 -5.49 7.20
CA GLY A 52 -1.76 -5.94 7.59
C GLY A 52 -0.83 -6.29 6.43
N ALA A 53 -1.20 -5.93 5.19
CA ALA A 53 -0.34 -6.08 4.02
C ALA A 53 0.76 -5.01 3.96
N LEU A 54 0.46 -3.80 4.46
CA LEU A 54 1.40 -2.70 4.57
C LEU A 54 1.56 -2.24 6.03
N TRP A 55 2.65 -1.55 6.28
CA TRP A 55 2.89 -0.78 7.50
C TRP A 55 3.09 0.70 7.14
N THR A 56 2.73 1.61 8.05
CA THR A 56 2.98 3.05 7.90
C THR A 56 3.50 3.69 9.18
N ASN A 57 4.37 4.69 9.02
CA ASN A 57 4.80 5.61 10.09
C ASN A 57 4.02 6.95 10.09
N GLY A 58 2.98 7.07 9.26
CA GLY A 58 2.23 8.31 9.03
C GLY A 58 2.81 9.23 7.95
N ARG A 59 3.97 8.90 7.37
CA ARG A 59 4.59 9.63 6.24
C ARG A 59 4.82 8.74 5.03
N GLU A 60 5.18 7.49 5.28
CA GLU A 60 5.58 6.50 4.29
C GLU A 60 4.83 5.18 4.52
N PHE A 61 4.72 4.41 3.45
CA PHE A 61 4.12 3.08 3.40
C PHE A 61 5.18 2.06 3.00
N LEU A 62 5.17 0.90 3.66
CA LEU A 62 6.14 -0.17 3.51
C LEU A 62 5.43 -1.53 3.43
N GLY A 63 5.98 -2.47 2.68
CA GLY A 63 5.52 -3.86 2.70
C GLY A 63 5.67 -4.49 4.08
N ALA A 64 4.65 -5.20 4.57
CA ALA A 64 4.69 -5.85 5.89
C ALA A 64 5.79 -6.94 6.00
N ASN A 65 6.34 -7.40 4.87
CA ASN A 65 7.47 -8.34 4.83
C ASN A 65 8.84 -7.69 5.15
N VAL A 66 8.95 -6.37 5.22
CA VAL A 66 10.24 -5.66 5.38
C VAL A 66 10.82 -5.77 6.81
N GLY A 67 10.07 -6.30 7.78
CA GLY A 67 10.64 -6.49 9.12
C GLY A 67 9.64 -6.86 10.20
N ARG A 68 8.98 -8.01 10.08
CA ARG A 68 8.43 -8.69 11.26
C ARG A 68 9.58 -9.19 12.15
N ARG A 69 10.29 -8.27 12.78
CA ARG A 69 11.00 -8.52 14.03
C ARG A 69 10.02 -8.12 15.13
N PHE A 70 9.06 -9.01 15.41
CA PHE A 70 8.34 -8.93 16.67
C PHE A 70 9.37 -9.21 17.77
N VAL A 71 9.80 -8.16 18.46
CA VAL A 71 10.40 -8.22 19.80
C VAL A 71 9.73 -7.19 20.67
#